data_AF-A0A841SL35-F1
#
_entry.id   AF-A0A841SL35-F1
#
_cell.length_a   1.000
_cell.length_b   1.000
_cell.length_c   1.000
_cell.angle_alpha   90.00
_cell.angle_beta   90.00
_cell.angle_gamma   90.00
#
_symmetry.space_group_name_H-M   'P 1'
#
loop_
_entity.id
_entity.type
_entity.pdbx_description
1 polymer ?
#
loop_
_entity_poly.entity_id
_entity_poly.type
_entity_poly.pdbx_seq_one_letter_code
_entity_poly.pdbx_strand_id
1 'polypeptide(L)'
;MQKITPHLVFDHQAEEAVNAYVSIFKNSKISNITRYADGQGGSAGTVRTIRFQLDGQELIAVNGGPSFTFGDGISLYVSCDTQEEIDHYWEKLSEGGVKEVCGWLRDKYGVYWQIAPTIAWEMVNDPDPDKAQRVADAIDRMTKIDIETLIQAYHGAQ
;
A
#
# COMPACT_ATOMS: atom_id res chain seq x y z
N MET A 1 -2.70 14.38 -15.63
CA MET A 1 -2.22 13.12 -16.25
C MET A 1 -0.87 12.79 -15.64
N GLN A 2 -0.71 11.61 -15.05
CA GLN A 2 0.56 11.20 -14.43
C GLN A 2 1.58 10.91 -15.52
N LYS A 3 2.83 11.38 -15.36
CA LYS A 3 3.92 11.11 -16.32
C LYS A 3 4.63 9.79 -16.04
N ILE A 4 4.61 9.34 -14.79
CA ILE A 4 5.20 8.10 -14.30
C ILE A 4 4.07 7.31 -13.65
N THR A 5 3.90 6.06 -14.04
CA THR A 5 2.86 5.16 -13.51
C THR A 5 3.53 3.90 -12.99
N PRO A 6 3.38 3.58 -11.69
CA PRO A 6 3.87 2.32 -11.14
C PRO A 6 3.28 1.12 -11.86
N HIS A 7 4.12 0.11 -12.09
CA HIS A 7 3.75 -1.09 -12.82
C HIS A 7 3.99 -2.32 -11.95
N LEU A 8 2.90 -2.91 -11.46
CA LEU A 8 2.90 -4.07 -10.58
C LEU A 8 2.89 -5.34 -11.43
N VAL A 9 3.93 -6.16 -11.30
CA VAL A 9 4.06 -7.42 -12.04
C VAL A 9 3.83 -8.56 -11.06
N PHE A 10 2.66 -9.19 -11.18
CA PHE A 10 2.27 -10.34 -10.37
C PHE A 10 2.69 -11.64 -11.06
N ASP A 11 2.63 -12.75 -10.34
CA ASP A 11 2.77 -14.08 -10.94
C ASP A 11 1.63 -14.36 -11.93
N HIS A 12 0.42 -14.63 -11.41
CA HIS A 12 -0.76 -14.97 -12.22
C HIS A 12 -2.07 -14.31 -11.74
N GLN A 13 -2.00 -13.54 -10.66
CA GLN A 13 -3.15 -13.09 -9.86
C GLN A 13 -3.46 -11.59 -9.95
N ALA A 14 -2.98 -10.90 -10.99
CA ALA A 14 -3.18 -9.46 -11.16
C ALA A 14 -4.66 -9.01 -11.14
N GLU A 15 -5.56 -9.73 -11.82
CA GLU A 15 -6.99 -9.36 -11.84
C GLU A 15 -7.66 -9.55 -10.49
N GLU A 16 -7.30 -10.60 -9.74
CA GLU A 16 -7.80 -10.78 -8.38
C GLU A 16 -7.31 -9.65 -7.46
N ALA A 17 -6.01 -9.37 -7.48
CA ALA A 17 -5.40 -8.32 -6.67
C ALA A 17 -6.01 -6.95 -6.94
N VAL A 18 -6.14 -6.57 -8.21
CA VAL A 18 -6.73 -5.28 -8.59
C VAL A 18 -8.18 -5.17 -8.14
N ASN A 19 -8.99 -6.23 -8.29
CA ASN A 19 -10.38 -6.21 -7.81
C ASN A 19 -10.45 -6.07 -6.28
N ALA A 20 -9.56 -6.75 -5.54
CA ALA A 20 -9.46 -6.60 -4.10
C ALA A 20 -9.12 -5.15 -3.73
N TYR A 21 -8.08 -4.56 -4.33
CA TYR A 21 -7.68 -3.17 -4.05
C TYR A 21 -8.80 -2.18 -4.37
N VAL A 22 -9.45 -2.30 -5.53
CA VAL A 22 -10.56 -1.42 -5.91
C VAL A 22 -11.77 -1.59 -4.97
N SER A 23 -11.94 -2.75 -4.33
CA SER A 23 -12.98 -2.92 -3.30
C SER A 23 -12.64 -2.25 -1.95
N ILE A 24 -11.35 -2.04 -1.67
CA ILE A 24 -10.85 -1.50 -0.39
C ILE A 24 -10.85 0.04 -0.42
N PHE A 25 -10.42 0.64 -1.53
CA PHE A 25 -10.26 2.09 -1.66
C PHE A 25 -11.54 2.76 -2.19
N LYS A 26 -11.96 3.87 -1.58
CA LYS A 26 -13.26 4.51 -1.86
C LYS A 26 -13.31 5.17 -3.23
N ASN A 27 -12.26 5.90 -3.64
CA ASN A 27 -12.18 6.60 -4.92
C ASN A 27 -11.28 5.81 -5.90
N SER A 28 -11.70 4.59 -6.18
CA SER A 28 -10.96 3.65 -7.00
C SER A 28 -11.79 3.13 -8.17
N LYS A 29 -11.12 2.67 -9.22
CA LYS A 29 -11.77 2.06 -10.38
C LYS A 29 -10.79 1.28 -11.23
N ILE A 30 -11.31 0.30 -11.95
CA ILE A 30 -10.62 -0.30 -13.10
C ILE A 30 -10.94 0.55 -14.32
N SER A 31 -9.91 1.14 -14.92
CA SER A 31 -10.05 2.00 -16.09
C SER A 31 -10.09 1.19 -17.39
N ASN A 32 -9.27 0.13 -17.49
CA ASN A 32 -9.22 -0.71 -18.68
C ASN A 32 -8.60 -2.08 -18.34
N ILE A 33 -9.12 -3.15 -18.95
CA ILE A 33 -8.52 -4.49 -18.95
C ILE A 33 -8.29 -4.90 -20.40
N THR A 34 -7.05 -5.21 -20.73
CA THR A 34 -6.69 -5.82 -22.02
C THR A 34 -6.37 -7.29 -21.80
N ARG A 35 -6.80 -8.13 -22.75
CA ARG A 35 -6.60 -9.58 -22.72
C ARG A 35 -5.77 -10.03 -23.91
N TYR A 36 -5.06 -11.14 -23.78
CA TYR A 36 -4.33 -11.74 -24.90
C TYR A 36 -5.32 -12.27 -25.95
N ALA A 37 -5.02 -12.01 -27.22
CA ALA A 37 -5.71 -12.62 -28.36
C ALA A 37 -5.09 -13.98 -28.71
N ASP A 38 -5.81 -14.80 -29.46
CA ASP A 38 -5.29 -16.06 -30.00
C ASP A 38 -3.98 -15.84 -30.78
N GLY A 39 -2.98 -16.69 -30.52
CA GLY A 39 -1.68 -16.65 -31.20
C GLY A 39 -0.73 -15.56 -30.72
N GLN A 40 -1.04 -14.81 -29.66
CA GLN A 40 -0.08 -13.92 -28.99
C GLN A 40 0.68 -14.66 -27.87
N GLY A 41 1.74 -14.03 -27.34
CA GLY A 41 2.67 -14.61 -26.36
C GLY A 41 2.11 -14.98 -24.98
N GLY A 42 0.79 -15.09 -24.83
CA GLY A 42 0.10 -15.53 -23.62
C GLY A 42 -1.20 -16.27 -23.97
N SER A 43 -1.78 -16.96 -23.00
CA SER A 43 -3.02 -17.74 -23.21
C SER A 43 -4.18 -16.82 -23.57
N ALA A 44 -4.91 -17.14 -24.65
CA ALA A 44 -6.02 -16.32 -25.11
C ALA A 44 -7.08 -16.10 -24.02
N GLY A 45 -7.60 -14.88 -23.92
CA GLY A 45 -8.58 -14.48 -22.89
C GLY A 45 -7.98 -14.18 -21.51
N THR A 46 -6.71 -14.50 -21.26
CA THR A 46 -6.05 -14.12 -20.00
C THR A 46 -5.64 -12.65 -20.00
N VAL A 47 -5.45 -12.10 -18.79
CA VAL A 47 -5.05 -10.72 -18.58
C VAL A 47 -3.70 -10.45 -19.23
N ARG A 48 -3.66 -9.41 -20.07
CA ARG A 48 -2.43 -8.84 -20.59
C ARG A 48 -2.01 -7.62 -19.77
N THR A 49 -2.93 -6.69 -19.52
CA THR A 49 -2.66 -5.48 -18.75
C THR A 49 -3.94 -4.92 -18.16
N ILE A 50 -3.88 -4.47 -16.91
CA ILE A 50 -4.96 -3.80 -16.19
C ILE A 50 -4.50 -2.39 -15.82
N ARG A 51 -5.24 -1.37 -16.25
CA ARG A 51 -5.10 0.00 -15.74
C ARG A 51 -6.17 0.22 -14.69
N PHE A 52 -5.77 0.67 -13.52
CA PHE A 52 -6.67 0.94 -12.41
C PHE A 52 -6.21 2.16 -11.62
N GLN A 53 -7.08 2.65 -10.75
CA GLN A 53 -6.85 3.81 -9.92
C GLN A 53 -7.23 3.47 -8.48
N LEU A 54 -6.40 3.88 -7.52
CA LEU A 54 -6.68 3.83 -6.08
C LEU A 54 -6.57 5.26 -5.54
N ASP A 55 -7.65 5.79 -4.98
CA ASP A 55 -7.75 7.16 -4.46
C ASP A 55 -7.05 8.24 -5.31
N GLY A 56 -7.29 8.19 -6.62
CA GLY A 56 -6.72 9.15 -7.57
C GLY A 56 -5.37 8.76 -8.18
N GLN A 57 -4.62 7.81 -7.60
CA GLN A 57 -3.33 7.33 -8.11
C GLN A 57 -3.54 6.25 -9.19
N GLU A 58 -3.05 6.48 -10.43
CA GLU A 58 -3.08 5.45 -11.48
C GLU A 58 -1.96 4.44 -11.27
N LEU A 59 -2.29 3.16 -11.44
CA LEU A 59 -1.36 2.03 -11.44
C LEU A 59 -1.66 1.13 -12.63
N ILE A 60 -0.64 0.35 -13.02
CA ILE A 60 -0.78 -0.71 -14.02
C ILE A 60 -0.45 -2.04 -13.36
N ALA A 61 -1.22 -3.09 -13.67
CA ALA A 61 -0.92 -4.45 -13.26
C ALA A 61 -0.84 -5.40 -14.46
N VAL A 62 0.07 -6.37 -14.40
CA VAL A 62 0.21 -7.47 -15.37
C VAL A 62 0.55 -8.78 -14.66
N ASN A 63 0.37 -9.90 -15.35
CA ASN A 63 0.92 -11.18 -14.95
C ASN A 63 2.22 -11.45 -15.72
N GLY A 64 3.33 -11.60 -15.00
CA GLY A 64 4.67 -11.90 -15.54
C GLY A 64 5.18 -13.30 -15.23
N GLY A 65 4.46 -14.07 -14.39
CA GLY A 65 4.87 -15.40 -13.96
C GLY A 65 5.72 -15.42 -12.68
N PRO A 66 6.09 -16.61 -12.19
CA PRO A 66 6.60 -16.80 -10.82
C PRO A 66 8.02 -16.26 -10.59
N SER A 67 8.72 -15.85 -11.65
CA SER A 67 10.02 -15.17 -11.54
C SER A 67 9.91 -13.72 -11.07
N PHE A 68 8.72 -13.12 -11.11
CA PHE A 68 8.48 -11.79 -10.59
C PHE A 68 7.96 -11.87 -9.15
N THR A 69 8.70 -11.24 -8.25
CA THR A 69 8.33 -11.08 -6.85
C THR A 69 8.48 -9.62 -6.45
N PHE A 70 7.65 -9.16 -5.52
CA PHE A 70 7.84 -7.86 -4.89
C PHE A 70 8.95 -7.97 -3.85
N GLY A 71 9.83 -6.97 -3.81
CA GLY A 71 10.87 -6.85 -2.81
C GLY A 71 10.68 -5.60 -1.94
N ASP A 72 11.31 -5.62 -0.78
CA ASP A 72 11.14 -4.64 0.30
C ASP A 72 11.62 -3.22 -0.09
N GLY A 73 12.31 -3.08 -1.23
CA GLY A 73 12.81 -1.81 -1.76
C GLY A 73 11.74 -0.88 -2.35
N ILE A 74 10.48 -1.33 -2.44
CA ILE A 74 9.35 -0.51 -2.88
C ILE A 74 8.10 -0.86 -2.07
N SER A 75 7.36 0.18 -1.65
CA SER A 75 6.07 0.03 -1.00
C SER A 75 5.09 1.13 -1.43
N LEU A 76 3.80 0.88 -1.22
CA LEU A 76 2.74 1.86 -1.44
C LEU A 76 2.34 2.46 -0.08
N TYR A 77 2.54 3.76 0.07
CA TYR A 77 2.23 4.49 1.30
C TYR A 77 0.80 5.03 1.27
N VAL A 78 0.00 4.73 2.28
CA VAL A 78 -1.37 5.20 2.44
C VAL A 78 -1.42 6.19 3.59
N SER A 79 -1.55 7.48 3.24
CA SER A 79 -1.75 8.57 4.20
C SER A 79 -3.17 8.54 4.74
N CYS A 80 -3.31 8.43 6.06
CA CYS A 80 -4.59 8.40 6.74
C CYS A 80 -4.77 9.64 7.64
N ASP A 81 -5.96 10.21 7.67
CA ASP A 81 -6.23 11.39 8.52
C ASP A 81 -6.86 11.00 9.86
N THR A 82 -7.39 9.78 9.96
CA THR A 82 -8.12 9.27 11.13
C THR A 82 -7.70 7.86 11.52
N GLN A 83 -7.95 7.48 12.77
CA GLN A 83 -7.65 6.12 13.23
C GLN A 83 -8.54 5.08 12.54
N GLU A 84 -9.77 5.45 12.20
CA GLU A 84 -10.71 4.60 11.47
C GLU A 84 -10.19 4.26 10.07
N GLU A 85 -9.52 5.21 9.39
CA GLU A 85 -8.88 4.94 8.10
C GLU A 85 -7.68 4.00 8.24
N ILE A 86 -6.83 4.23 9.25
CA ILE A 86 -5.73 3.31 9.56
C ILE A 86 -6.28 1.90 9.80
N ASP A 87 -7.29 1.77 10.65
CA ASP A 87 -7.88 0.49 11.00
C ASP A 87 -8.49 -0.21 9.78
N HIS A 88 -9.21 0.53 8.94
CA HIS A 88 -9.80 -0.01 7.71
C HIS A 88 -8.73 -0.54 6.74
N TYR A 89 -7.74 0.29 6.40
CA TYR A 89 -6.71 -0.11 5.43
C TYR A 89 -5.80 -1.19 5.99
N TRP A 90 -5.40 -1.07 7.25
CA TRP A 90 -4.56 -2.05 7.92
C TRP A 90 -5.21 -3.43 7.94
N GLU A 91 -6.46 -3.55 8.40
CA GLU A 91 -7.11 -4.86 8.49
C GLU A 91 -7.43 -5.44 7.11
N LYS A 92 -7.82 -4.61 6.14
CA LYS A 92 -8.15 -5.09 4.78
C LYS A 92 -6.94 -5.49 3.97
N LEU A 93 -5.84 -4.72 4.01
CA LEU A 93 -4.65 -5.01 3.21
C LEU A 93 -3.79 -6.11 3.84
N SER A 94 -3.83 -6.29 5.16
CA SER A 94 -3.13 -7.39 5.83
C SER A 94 -3.88 -8.72 5.82
N GLU A 95 -5.13 -8.76 5.30
CA GLU A 95 -5.93 -9.99 5.25
C GLU A 95 -5.25 -11.06 4.39
N GLY A 96 -4.84 -12.18 5.02
CA GLY A 96 -4.08 -13.25 4.38
C GLY A 96 -2.61 -12.90 4.07
N GLY A 97 -2.13 -11.74 4.55
CA GLY A 97 -0.77 -11.26 4.40
C GLY A 97 0.07 -11.38 5.67
N VAL A 98 1.09 -10.52 5.78
CA VAL A 98 2.01 -10.43 6.92
C VAL A 98 1.97 -9.00 7.46
N LYS A 99 1.66 -8.86 8.76
CA LYS A 99 1.76 -7.58 9.50
C LYS A 99 3.21 -7.41 9.96
N GLU A 100 3.78 -6.22 9.75
CA GLU A 100 5.14 -5.86 10.12
C GLU A 100 5.16 -4.61 11.02
N VAL A 101 6.33 -4.25 11.52
CA VAL A 101 6.50 -3.09 12.40
C VAL A 101 6.35 -1.77 11.65
N CYS A 102 6.22 -0.66 12.38
CA CYS A 102 6.21 0.70 11.85
C CYS A 102 5.08 0.96 10.84
N GLY A 103 3.94 0.26 10.94
CA GLY A 103 2.83 0.40 9.99
C GLY A 103 3.08 -0.29 8.65
N TRP A 104 4.10 -1.14 8.55
CA TRP A 104 4.35 -1.95 7.36
C TRP A 104 3.48 -3.21 7.34
N LEU A 105 3.08 -3.61 6.13
CA LEU A 105 2.52 -4.93 5.89
C LEU A 105 2.87 -5.39 4.49
N ARG A 106 2.84 -6.70 4.29
CA ARG A 106 2.83 -7.33 2.98
C ARG A 106 1.49 -8.00 2.76
N ASP A 107 0.78 -7.64 1.70
CA ASP A 107 -0.53 -8.24 1.43
C ASP A 107 -0.40 -9.71 0.95
N LYS A 108 -1.53 -10.40 0.80
CA LYS A 108 -1.56 -11.80 0.33
C LYS A 108 -1.03 -12.00 -1.10
N TYR A 109 -0.88 -10.93 -1.87
CA TYR A 109 -0.32 -10.93 -3.23
C TYR A 109 1.17 -10.59 -3.26
N GLY A 110 1.75 -10.24 -2.10
CA GLY A 110 3.15 -9.92 -1.91
C GLY A 110 3.49 -8.43 -1.97
N VAL A 111 2.52 -7.54 -2.21
CA VAL A 111 2.80 -6.09 -2.31
C VAL A 111 3.04 -5.52 -0.92
N TYR A 112 4.08 -4.69 -0.79
CA TYR A 112 4.39 -3.98 0.45
C TYR A 112 3.58 -2.69 0.54
N TRP A 113 2.99 -2.46 1.71
CA TRP A 113 2.20 -1.28 2.04
C TRP A 113 2.70 -0.67 3.34
N GLN A 114 2.57 0.64 3.45
CA GLN A 114 2.78 1.39 4.69
C GLN A 114 1.51 2.16 5.01
N ILE A 115 0.89 1.87 6.15
CA ILE A 115 -0.34 2.53 6.61
C ILE A 115 0.02 3.40 7.80
N ALA A 116 -0.01 4.72 7.61
CA ALA A 116 0.43 5.65 8.62
C ALA A 116 -0.33 6.98 8.51
N PRO A 117 -0.43 7.74 9.60
CA PRO A 117 -1.18 8.97 9.59
C PRO A 117 -0.42 10.08 8.87
N THR A 118 -1.15 10.99 8.23
CA THR A 118 -0.59 12.15 7.51
C THR A 118 0.38 12.96 8.39
N ILE A 119 0.07 13.07 9.69
CA ILE A 119 0.89 13.80 10.66
C ILE A 119 2.22 13.12 11.03
N ALA A 120 2.39 11.81 10.79
CA ALA A 120 3.59 11.09 11.22
C ALA A 120 4.85 11.63 10.54
N TRP A 121 4.78 11.97 9.26
CA TRP A 121 5.93 12.52 8.52
C TRP A 121 6.37 13.87 9.08
N GLU A 122 5.43 14.74 9.42
CA GLU A 122 5.73 16.05 10.01
C GLU A 122 6.36 15.90 11.39
N MET A 123 5.83 15.00 12.22
CA MET A 123 6.33 14.76 13.57
C MET A 123 7.74 14.16 13.61
N VAL A 124 8.05 13.22 12.71
CA VAL A 124 9.39 12.61 12.62
C VAL A 124 10.44 13.59 12.08
N ASN A 125 10.01 14.61 11.32
CA ASN A 125 10.88 15.65 10.78
C ASN A 125 10.83 16.96 11.59
N ASP A 126 10.37 16.91 12.85
CA ASP A 126 10.29 18.11 13.69
C ASP A 126 11.69 18.72 13.93
N PRO A 127 11.84 20.06 13.89
CA PRO A 127 13.10 20.72 14.20
C PRO A 127 13.62 20.46 15.63
N ASP A 128 12.75 20.10 16.56
CA ASP A 128 13.10 19.65 17.91
C ASP A 128 13.48 18.16 17.88
N PRO A 129 14.79 17.82 17.99
CA PRO A 129 15.25 16.45 17.86
C PRO A 129 14.71 15.54 18.97
N ASP A 130 14.39 16.08 20.15
CA ASP A 130 13.85 15.28 21.25
C ASP A 130 12.40 14.86 20.96
N LYS A 131 11.60 15.73 20.32
CA LYS A 131 10.25 15.38 19.85
C LYS A 131 10.31 14.34 18.73
N ALA A 132 11.14 14.59 17.71
CA ALA A 132 11.30 13.71 16.57
C ALA A 132 11.74 12.30 17.03
N GLN A 133 12.70 12.22 17.96
CA GLN A 133 13.17 10.94 18.50
C GLN A 133 12.08 10.18 19.25
N ARG A 134 11.28 10.84 20.10
CA ARG A 134 10.18 10.16 20.81
C ARG A 134 9.15 9.58 19.86
N VAL A 135 8.85 10.28 18.76
CA VAL A 135 7.92 9.78 17.74
C VAL A 135 8.53 8.61 16.98
N ALA A 136 9.80 8.69 16.58
CA ALA A 136 10.49 7.56 15.95
C ALA A 136 10.49 6.31 16.85
N ASP A 137 10.83 6.47 18.13
CA ASP A 137 10.83 5.38 19.12
C ASP A 137 9.42 4.77 19.31
N ALA A 138 8.38 5.59 19.24
CA ALA A 138 7.00 5.13 19.33
C ALA A 138 6.61 4.31 18.08
N ILE A 139 6.93 4.80 16.89
CA ILE A 139 6.70 4.10 15.61
C ILE A 139 7.41 2.75 15.60
N ASP A 140 8.67 2.69 16.02
CA ASP A 140 9.49 1.46 16.03
C ASP A 140 8.91 0.35 16.93
N ARG A 141 8.10 0.73 17.92
CA ARG A 141 7.45 -0.20 18.85
C ARG A 141 6.05 -0.61 18.40
N MET A 142 5.50 0.04 17.39
CA MET A 142 4.17 -0.22 16.87
C MET A 142 4.21 -1.22 15.71
N THR A 143 3.25 -2.14 15.68
CA THR A 143 2.95 -2.92 14.47
C THR A 143 1.95 -2.14 13.62
N LYS A 144 0.73 -1.99 14.14
CA LYS A 144 -0.27 -1.03 13.62
C LYS A 144 -0.05 0.33 14.29
N ILE A 145 -0.09 1.40 13.52
CA ILE A 145 0.04 2.76 14.05
C ILE A 145 -1.20 3.18 14.84
N ASP A 146 -0.98 3.78 16.00
CA ASP A 146 -2.01 4.40 16.84
C ASP A 146 -1.75 5.91 16.92
N ILE A 147 -2.68 6.72 16.39
CA ILE A 147 -2.51 8.17 16.26
C ILE A 147 -2.40 8.84 17.62
N GLU A 148 -3.21 8.41 18.60
CA GLU A 148 -3.20 9.01 19.93
C GLU A 148 -1.86 8.78 20.63
N THR A 149 -1.35 7.56 20.59
CA THR A 149 -0.04 7.22 21.17
C THR A 149 1.09 8.00 20.49
N LEU A 150 1.03 8.20 19.17
CA LEU A 150 2.00 9.05 18.46
C LEU A 150 1.94 10.51 18.92
N ILE A 151 0.74 11.07 19.06
CA ILE A 151 0.54 12.44 19.56
C ILE A 151 1.06 12.58 20.99
N GLN A 152 0.80 11.59 21.86
CA GLN A 152 1.31 11.57 23.23
C GLN A 152 2.85 11.52 23.27
N ALA A 153 3.47 10.67 22.43
CA ALA A 153 4.93 10.61 22.30
C ALA A 153 5.52 11.95 21.82
N TYR A 154 4.89 12.55 20.81
CA TYR A 154 5.31 13.84 20.26
C TYR A 154 5.31 14.96 21.31
N HIS A 155 4.22 15.11 22.06
CA HIS A 155 4.11 16.12 23.12
C HIS A 155 4.92 15.79 24.38
N GLY A 156 5.45 14.57 24.49
CA GLY A 156 6.20 14.13 25.66
C GLY A 156 5.31 14.00 26.89
N ALA A 157 4.11 13.42 26.70
CA ALA A 157 3.13 13.29 27.77
C ALA A 157 3.74 12.59 29.02
N GLN A 158 3.42 13.21 30.16
CA GLN A 158 3.95 13.04 31.53
C GLN A 158 3.92 11.62 32.09
#